data_AF-A0A0K2W6I0-F1
#
_entry.id   AF-A0A0K2W6I0-F1
#
_cell.length_a   1.000
_cell.length_b   1.000
_cell.length_c   1.000
_cell.angle_alpha   90.00
_cell.angle_beta   90.00
_cell.angle_gamma   90.00
#
_symmetry.space_group_name_H-M   'P 1'
#
loop_
_entity.id
_entity.type
_entity.pdbx_description
1 polymer ?
#
loop_
_entity_poly.entity_id
_entity_poly.type
_entity_poly.pdbx_seq_one_letter_code
_entity_poly.pdbx_strand_id
1 'polypeptide(L)'
;MVEIISKRDGSRREDVAMKRLIEQNRATITRLADHISGGSYSAGKAPKPKPQAKGLIIHSVGSARPAVEASPSIRISLNGRVIMVDENSGRQLHHIGDLRSRDGSDVFVLATKANQYFSPVDEGIAAALADLDGGRLGPDYGEDQLAADIGNRLGMT
;
A
#
# COMPACT_ATOMS: atom_id res chain seq x y z
N MET A 1 -40.19 -8.77 13.71
CA MET A 1 -40.13 -7.31 13.51
C MET A 1 -39.22 -6.77 14.59
N VAL A 2 -38.02 -6.30 14.25
CA VAL A 2 -37.02 -5.83 15.22
C VAL A 2 -36.79 -4.35 14.93
N GLU A 3 -37.19 -3.48 15.86
CA GLU A 3 -36.89 -2.05 15.78
C GLU A 3 -35.42 -1.81 16.07
N ILE A 4 -34.66 -1.43 15.04
CA ILE A 4 -33.30 -0.93 15.21
C ILE A 4 -33.41 0.54 15.63
N ILE A 5 -33.24 0.81 16.93
CA ILE A 5 -33.13 2.18 17.45
C ILE A 5 -31.74 2.70 17.07
N SER A 6 -31.65 3.46 15.98
CA SER A 6 -30.42 4.16 15.60
C SER A 6 -30.03 5.17 16.68
N LYS A 7 -28.81 5.05 17.21
CA LYS A 7 -28.26 5.98 18.20
C LYS A 7 -28.11 7.37 17.55
N ARG A 8 -28.98 8.30 17.96
CA ARG A 8 -28.89 9.78 17.87
C ARG A 8 -27.90 10.31 16.83
N ASP A 9 -28.41 10.68 15.67
CA ASP A 9 -27.71 11.51 14.69
C ASP A 9 -27.36 12.88 15.29
N GLY A 10 -26.07 13.14 15.48
CA GLY A 10 -25.54 14.44 15.93
C GLY A 10 -24.22 14.34 16.69
N SER A 11 -23.36 15.34 16.53
CA SER A 11 -22.13 15.47 17.33
C SER A 11 -22.49 15.50 18.83
N ARG A 12 -21.65 14.86 19.66
CA ARG A 12 -21.96 14.74 21.08
C ARG A 12 -21.93 16.12 21.74
N ARG A 13 -22.67 16.29 22.85
CA ARG A 13 -22.81 17.61 23.52
C ARG A 13 -21.46 18.15 23.97
N GLU A 14 -20.58 17.27 24.42
CA GLU A 14 -19.19 17.56 24.78
C GLU A 14 -18.37 18.09 23.61
N ASP A 15 -18.53 17.52 22.41
CA ASP A 15 -17.81 17.94 21.21
C ASP A 15 -18.22 19.36 20.79
N VAL A 16 -19.52 19.67 20.89
CA VAL A 16 -20.07 21.01 20.60
C VAL A 16 -19.56 22.03 21.61
N ALA A 17 -19.51 21.67 22.90
CA ALA A 17 -18.98 22.54 23.95
C ALA A 17 -17.49 22.81 23.75
N MET A 18 -16.71 21.77 23.43
CA MET A 18 -15.27 21.89 23.16
C MET A 18 -14.99 22.77 21.95
N LYS A 19 -15.74 22.57 20.85
CA LYS A 19 -15.61 23.38 19.65
C LYS A 19 -15.89 24.86 19.92
N ARG A 20 -16.94 25.17 20.71
CA ARG A 20 -17.24 26.55 21.14
C ARG A 20 -16.12 27.16 21.95
N LEU A 21 -15.53 26.41 22.89
CA LEU A 21 -14.42 26.90 23.71
C LEU A 21 -13.18 27.23 22.85
N ILE A 22 -12.85 26.38 21.89
CA ILE A 22 -11.75 26.60 20.95
C ILE A 22 -12.02 27.82 20.07
N GLU A 23 -13.25 27.98 19.57
CA GLU A 23 -13.64 29.12 18.74
C GLU A 23 -13.56 30.44 19.52
N GLN A 24 -14.06 30.48 20.75
CA GLN A 24 -14.00 31.66 21.62
C GLN A 24 -12.56 32.07 21.96
N ASN A 25 -11.65 31.09 22.09
CA ASN A 25 -10.25 31.33 22.47
C ASN A 25 -9.29 31.37 21.28
N ARG A 26 -9.80 31.37 20.05
CA ARG A 26 -8.98 31.19 18.84
C ARG A 26 -7.87 32.22 18.70
N ALA A 27 -8.12 33.49 19.06
CA ALA A 27 -7.11 34.55 19.01
C ALA A 27 -5.95 34.27 20.00
N THR A 28 -6.27 33.86 21.23
CA THR A 28 -5.28 33.51 22.26
C THR A 28 -4.48 32.28 21.86
N ILE A 29 -5.14 31.24 21.32
CA ILE A 29 -4.51 30.02 20.83
C ILE A 29 -3.52 30.34 19.71
N THR A 30 -3.92 31.15 18.72
CA THR A 30 -3.04 31.58 17.62
C THR A 30 -1.83 32.35 18.16
N ARG A 31 -2.04 33.31 19.08
CA ARG A 31 -0.94 34.10 19.68
C ARG A 31 0.06 33.22 20.42
N LEU A 32 -0.40 32.23 21.19
CA LEU A 32 0.46 31.29 21.90
C LEU A 32 1.21 30.39 20.92
N ALA A 33 0.51 29.87 19.90
CA ALA A 33 1.12 29.04 18.87
C ALA A 33 2.22 29.78 18.11
N ASP A 34 1.99 31.03 17.73
CA ASP A 34 3.00 31.87 17.07
C ASP A 34 4.17 32.22 18.00
N HIS A 35 3.92 32.43 19.30
CA HIS A 35 4.99 32.69 20.26
C HIS A 35 5.92 31.46 20.42
N ILE A 36 5.35 30.26 20.47
CA ILE A 36 6.09 29.00 20.55
C ILE A 36 6.81 28.70 19.23
N SER A 37 6.17 28.99 18.10
CA SER A 37 6.63 28.56 16.78
C SER A 37 7.41 29.64 16.01
N GLY A 38 7.68 30.79 16.63
CA GLY A 38 8.33 31.93 16.00
C GLY A 38 7.54 32.54 14.84
N GLY A 39 6.20 32.49 14.89
CA GLY A 39 5.30 33.02 13.86
C GLY A 39 5.01 32.07 12.68
N SER A 40 5.58 30.86 12.69
CA SER A 40 5.36 29.87 11.63
C SER A 40 3.92 29.33 11.57
N TYR A 41 3.19 29.35 12.69
CA TYR A 41 1.80 28.85 12.76
C TYR A 41 0.86 29.70 11.90
N SER A 42 0.93 31.03 12.04
CA SER A 42 0.17 31.96 11.20
C SER A 42 0.67 31.99 9.76
N ALA A 43 1.99 31.90 9.53
CA ALA A 43 2.56 31.83 8.18
C ALA A 43 2.07 30.62 7.39
N GLY A 44 1.90 29.46 8.04
CA GLY A 44 1.39 28.24 7.42
C GLY A 44 -0.10 28.29 7.07
N LYS A 45 -0.89 29.14 7.74
CA LYS A 45 -2.31 29.37 7.47
C LYS A 45 -2.57 30.50 6.48
N ALA A 46 -1.56 31.30 6.13
CA ALA A 46 -1.69 32.28 5.08
C ALA A 46 -2.07 31.60 3.76
N PRO A 47 -2.95 32.21 2.95
CA PRO A 47 -3.33 31.66 1.66
C PRO A 47 -2.10 31.51 0.79
N LYS A 48 -1.70 30.25 0.54
CA LYS A 48 -0.60 29.95 -0.37
C LYS A 48 -1.01 30.34 -1.79
N PRO A 49 -0.11 30.95 -2.58
CA PRO A 49 -0.40 31.22 -3.98
C PRO A 49 -0.75 29.90 -4.66
N LYS A 50 -1.79 29.92 -5.51
CA LYS A 50 -2.13 28.74 -6.33
C LYS A 50 -0.90 28.34 -7.15
N PRO A 51 -0.57 27.05 -7.25
CA PRO A 51 0.56 26.60 -8.07
C PRO A 51 0.37 27.14 -9.50
N GLN A 52 1.32 27.95 -9.95
CA GLN A 52 1.32 28.51 -11.31
C GLN A 52 1.98 27.49 -12.25
N ALA A 53 1.42 27.30 -13.44
CA ALA A 53 1.96 26.36 -14.43
C ALA A 53 3.32 26.81 -15.02
N LYS A 54 3.68 28.09 -14.88
CA LYS A 54 4.97 28.63 -15.32
C LYS A 54 6.05 28.40 -14.27
N GLY A 55 7.17 27.78 -14.66
CA GLY A 55 8.35 27.59 -13.81
C GLY A 55 8.42 26.26 -13.06
N LEU A 56 7.52 25.32 -13.35
CA LEU A 56 7.68 23.94 -12.90
C LEU A 56 8.87 23.32 -13.63
N ILE A 57 10.03 23.28 -12.97
CA ILE A 57 11.11 22.38 -13.37
C ILE A 57 10.63 20.98 -12.98
N ILE A 58 9.91 20.34 -13.91
CA ILE A 58 9.60 18.93 -13.81
C ILE A 58 10.92 18.20 -14.06
N HIS A 59 11.62 17.83 -12.99
CA HIS A 59 12.70 16.85 -13.09
C HIS A 59 12.05 15.49 -13.40
N SER A 60 11.80 15.21 -14.68
CA SER A 60 11.51 13.85 -15.12
C SER A 60 12.82 13.06 -15.05
N VAL A 61 13.17 12.59 -13.86
CA VAL A 61 14.29 11.65 -13.69
C VAL A 61 13.82 10.30 -14.24
N GLY A 62 14.12 10.07 -15.52
CA GLY A 62 13.84 8.81 -16.19
C GLY A 62 13.68 9.02 -17.68
N SER A 63 14.78 8.90 -18.43
CA SER A 63 14.64 8.63 -19.86
C SER A 63 13.93 7.29 -20.02
N ALA A 64 13.07 7.18 -21.03
CA ALA A 64 12.56 5.88 -21.44
C ALA A 64 13.76 5.01 -21.84
N ARG A 65 14.09 4.01 -21.02
CA ARG A 65 15.06 2.98 -21.39
C ARG A 65 14.54 2.30 -22.66
N PRO A 66 15.41 1.94 -23.62
CA PRO A 66 14.99 1.15 -24.77
C PRO A 66 14.19 -0.06 -24.30
N ALA A 67 13.14 -0.43 -25.04
CA ALA A 67 12.37 -1.63 -24.78
C ALA A 67 13.28 -2.85 -24.99
N VAL A 68 14.02 -3.21 -23.94
CA VAL A 68 14.64 -4.51 -23.81
C VAL A 68 13.51 -5.50 -23.57
N GLU A 69 13.58 -6.70 -24.16
CA GLU A 69 12.65 -7.78 -23.83
C GLU A 69 12.63 -7.96 -22.31
N ALA A 70 11.43 -8.06 -21.75
CA ALA A 70 11.27 -8.23 -20.31
C ALA A 70 11.95 -9.54 -19.89
N SER A 71 12.76 -9.48 -18.83
CA SER A 71 13.38 -10.65 -18.21
C SER A 71 12.65 -10.91 -16.88
N PRO A 72 11.51 -11.64 -16.90
CA PRO A 72 10.69 -11.84 -15.72
C PRO A 72 11.40 -12.77 -14.72
N SER A 73 11.46 -12.36 -13.45
CA SER A 73 11.88 -13.22 -12.35
C SER A 73 10.95 -13.07 -11.13
N ILE A 74 10.91 -14.11 -10.30
CA ILE A 74 10.10 -14.13 -9.09
C ILE A 74 10.92 -13.61 -7.92
N ARG A 75 10.36 -12.65 -7.19
CA ARG A 75 10.97 -12.06 -6.02
C ARG A 75 10.00 -12.05 -4.86
N ILE A 76 10.51 -12.46 -3.69
CA ILE A 76 9.82 -12.33 -2.42
C ILE A 76 10.35 -11.07 -1.73
N SER A 77 9.44 -10.18 -1.39
CA SER A 77 9.75 -8.91 -0.72
C SER A 77 9.79 -9.11 0.79
N LEU A 78 10.52 -8.26 1.52
CA LEU A 78 10.64 -8.30 2.99
C LEU A 78 9.29 -8.22 3.73
N ASN A 79 8.25 -7.71 3.10
CA ASN A 79 6.88 -7.68 3.64
C ASN A 79 6.06 -8.93 3.27
N GLY A 80 6.71 -10.00 2.81
CA GLY A 80 6.10 -11.26 2.41
C GLY A 80 5.45 -11.26 1.03
N ARG A 81 5.50 -10.16 0.26
CA ARG A 81 4.85 -10.11 -1.07
C ARG A 81 5.64 -10.92 -2.08
N VAL A 82 4.98 -11.84 -2.76
CA VAL A 82 5.52 -12.61 -3.89
C VAL A 82 5.13 -11.90 -5.18
N ILE A 83 6.12 -11.35 -5.87
CA ILE A 83 5.91 -10.54 -7.07
C ILE A 83 6.76 -11.05 -8.23
N MET A 84 6.24 -10.90 -9.43
CA MET A 84 7.01 -11.03 -10.66
C MET A 84 7.56 -9.65 -11.02
N VAL A 85 8.86 -9.57 -11.26
CA VAL A 85 9.56 -8.34 -11.63
C VAL A 85 10.30 -8.54 -12.93
N ASP A 86 10.42 -7.49 -13.73
CA ASP A 86 11.35 -7.47 -14.86
C ASP A 86 12.74 -7.07 -14.34
N GLU A 87 13.74 -7.92 -14.50
CA GLU A 87 15.11 -7.65 -14.06
C GLU A 87 15.75 -6.46 -14.78
N ASN A 88 15.35 -6.21 -16.04
CA ASN A 88 15.94 -5.15 -16.84
C ASN A 88 15.48 -3.75 -16.41
N SER A 89 14.22 -3.62 -16.00
CA SER A 89 13.62 -2.35 -15.58
C SER A 89 13.39 -2.22 -14.07
N GLY A 90 13.46 -3.33 -13.32
CA GLY A 90 13.06 -3.42 -11.92
C GLY A 90 11.56 -3.21 -11.68
N ARG A 91 10.75 -3.17 -12.75
CA ARG A 91 9.30 -2.94 -12.65
C ARG A 91 8.61 -4.21 -12.20
N GLN A 92 7.65 -4.03 -11.31
CA GLN A 92 6.71 -5.10 -10.99
C GLN A 92 5.80 -5.37 -12.20
N LEU A 93 5.78 -6.61 -12.66
CA LEU A 93 4.92 -7.10 -13.74
C LEU A 93 3.60 -7.63 -13.17
N HIS A 94 3.68 -8.52 -12.18
CA HIS A 94 2.50 -9.15 -11.56
C HIS A 94 2.67 -9.28 -10.04
N HIS A 95 1.56 -9.14 -9.30
CA HIS A 95 1.48 -9.55 -7.90
C HIS A 95 0.97 -10.99 -7.88
N ILE A 96 1.83 -11.94 -7.51
CA ILE A 96 1.52 -13.37 -7.54
C ILE A 96 0.78 -13.81 -6.28
N GLY A 97 1.19 -13.32 -5.13
CA GLY A 97 0.60 -13.70 -3.85
C GLY A 97 1.35 -13.10 -2.68
N ASP A 98 1.07 -13.60 -1.48
CA ASP A 98 1.70 -13.16 -0.24
C ASP A 98 2.06 -14.38 0.63
N LEU A 99 3.19 -14.30 1.32
CA LEU A 99 3.52 -15.14 2.47
C LEU A 99 2.82 -14.59 3.70
N ARG A 100 1.99 -15.41 4.32
CA ARG A 100 1.27 -15.07 5.55
C ARG A 100 1.72 -15.97 6.67
N SER A 101 2.20 -15.36 7.76
CA SER A 101 2.51 -16.11 8.96
C SER A 101 1.22 -16.67 9.60
N ARG A 102 1.16 -17.99 9.77
CA ARG A 102 0.10 -18.73 10.45
C ARG A 102 0.71 -19.79 11.35
N ASP A 103 0.36 -19.75 12.62
CA ASP A 103 0.79 -20.73 13.64
C ASP A 103 2.34 -20.92 13.71
N GLY A 104 3.10 -19.85 13.46
CA GLY A 104 4.57 -19.88 13.47
C GLY A 104 5.23 -20.42 12.21
N SER A 105 4.45 -20.68 11.15
CA SER A 105 4.94 -21.04 9.81
C SER A 105 4.43 -20.06 8.78
N ASP A 106 5.25 -19.74 7.77
CA ASP A 106 4.80 -18.90 6.66
C ASP A 106 4.05 -19.74 5.63
N VAL A 107 2.90 -19.26 5.20
CA VAL A 107 2.03 -19.94 4.24
C VAL A 107 1.93 -19.08 3.00
N PHE A 108 2.24 -19.66 1.84
CA PHE A 108 2.01 -19.00 0.56
C PHE A 108 0.52 -18.95 0.25
N VAL A 109 0.02 -17.75 -0.06
CA VAL A 109 -1.37 -17.51 -0.45
C VAL A 109 -1.39 -16.82 -1.80
N LEU A 110 -1.88 -17.55 -2.80
CA LEU A 110 -1.98 -17.09 -4.18
C LEU A 110 -2.97 -15.93 -4.30
N ALA A 111 -2.65 -14.93 -5.12
CA ALA A 111 -3.48 -13.74 -5.31
C ALA A 111 -4.72 -14.04 -6.19
N THR A 112 -5.64 -14.85 -5.69
CA THR A 112 -6.89 -15.21 -6.40
C THR A 112 -8.10 -14.48 -5.82
N LYS A 113 -9.20 -14.48 -6.57
CA LYS A 113 -10.49 -13.97 -6.07
C LYS A 113 -11.01 -14.81 -4.90
N ALA A 114 -10.74 -16.12 -4.90
CA ALA A 114 -11.09 -17.01 -3.79
C ALA A 114 -10.37 -16.61 -2.48
N ASN A 115 -9.11 -16.17 -2.60
CA ASN A 115 -8.31 -15.65 -1.49
C ASN A 115 -8.57 -14.15 -1.18
N GLN A 116 -9.66 -13.59 -1.71
CA GLN A 116 -10.14 -12.23 -1.45
C GLN A 116 -9.21 -11.10 -1.93
N TYR A 117 -8.38 -11.35 -2.95
CA TYR A 117 -7.57 -10.29 -3.55
C TYR A 117 -8.42 -9.39 -4.45
N PHE A 118 -8.21 -8.08 -4.35
CA PHE A 118 -8.90 -7.08 -5.17
C PHE A 118 -8.50 -7.15 -6.65
N SER A 119 -7.22 -7.44 -6.91
CA SER A 119 -6.67 -7.64 -8.25
C SER A 119 -6.12 -9.05 -8.33
N PRO A 120 -6.93 -10.04 -8.76
CA PRO A 120 -6.46 -11.41 -8.86
C PRO A 120 -5.46 -11.57 -10.02
N VAL A 121 -4.60 -12.60 -9.92
CA VAL A 121 -3.79 -13.07 -11.05
C VAL A 121 -4.69 -13.59 -12.17
N ASP A 122 -4.14 -13.59 -13.38
CA ASP A 122 -4.77 -14.21 -14.56
C ASP A 122 -5.09 -15.69 -14.32
N GLU A 123 -6.12 -16.20 -14.98
CA GLU A 123 -6.59 -17.59 -14.82
C GLU A 123 -5.51 -18.62 -15.19
N GLY A 124 -4.64 -18.32 -16.17
CA GLY A 124 -3.52 -19.19 -16.54
C GLY A 124 -2.46 -19.29 -15.44
N ILE A 125 -2.09 -18.15 -14.84
CA ILE A 125 -1.18 -18.10 -13.69
C ILE A 125 -1.83 -18.78 -12.48
N ALA A 126 -3.12 -18.53 -12.25
CA ALA A 126 -3.86 -19.12 -11.15
C ALA A 126 -3.87 -20.65 -11.25
N ALA A 127 -4.13 -21.19 -12.44
CA ALA A 127 -4.15 -22.63 -12.69
C ALA A 127 -2.75 -23.26 -12.54
N ALA A 128 -1.70 -22.60 -13.03
CA ALA A 128 -0.32 -23.11 -12.96
C ALA A 128 0.24 -23.18 -11.53
N LEU A 129 -0.29 -22.35 -10.63
CA LEU A 129 0.18 -22.22 -9.24
C LEU A 129 -0.83 -22.72 -8.20
N ALA A 130 -1.95 -23.30 -8.62
CA ALA A 130 -3.08 -23.64 -7.75
C ALA A 130 -2.71 -24.63 -6.62
N ASP A 131 -1.81 -25.56 -6.89
CA ASP A 131 -1.32 -26.57 -5.94
C ASP A 131 -0.27 -26.03 -4.96
N LEU A 132 0.36 -24.88 -5.24
CA LEU A 132 1.21 -24.18 -4.29
C LEU A 132 0.38 -23.36 -3.28
N ASP A 133 -0.88 -23.03 -3.60
CA ASP A 133 -1.73 -22.21 -2.74
C ASP A 133 -2.02 -22.92 -1.40
N GLY A 134 -1.70 -22.24 -0.30
CA GLY A 134 -1.76 -22.82 1.05
C GLY A 134 -0.53 -23.64 1.45
N GLY A 135 0.49 -23.74 0.59
CA GLY A 135 1.76 -24.38 0.89
C GLY A 135 2.49 -23.72 2.05
N ARG A 136 3.00 -24.54 2.98
CA ARG A 136 3.77 -24.08 4.15
C ARG A 136 5.26 -24.04 3.81
N LEU A 137 5.91 -22.95 4.20
CA LEU A 137 7.36 -22.85 4.22
C LEU A 137 7.86 -23.40 5.55
N GLY A 138 9.04 -24.02 5.49
CA GLY A 138 9.66 -24.69 6.62
C GLY A 138 11.17 -24.76 6.45
N PRO A 139 11.86 -25.47 7.36
CA PRO A 139 13.33 -25.56 7.35
C PRO A 139 13.90 -26.09 6.03
N ASP A 140 13.18 -27.04 5.41
CA ASP A 140 13.60 -27.71 4.17
C ASP A 140 13.01 -27.07 2.90
N TYR A 141 12.10 -26.10 3.05
CA TYR A 141 11.41 -25.43 1.94
C TYR A 141 11.24 -23.94 2.25
N GLY A 142 12.25 -23.17 1.84
CA GLY A 142 12.35 -21.73 2.09
C GLY A 142 11.86 -20.87 0.92
N GLU A 143 11.98 -19.56 1.10
CA GLU A 143 11.59 -18.54 0.13
C GLU A 143 12.24 -18.74 -1.25
N ASP A 144 13.55 -19.03 -1.29
CA ASP A 144 14.28 -19.24 -2.54
C ASP A 144 13.74 -20.43 -3.34
N GLN A 145 13.34 -21.51 -2.64
CA GLN A 145 12.78 -22.70 -3.26
C GLN A 145 11.38 -22.43 -3.81
N LEU A 146 10.55 -21.69 -3.06
CA LEU A 146 9.25 -21.26 -3.55
C LEU A 146 9.39 -20.37 -4.79
N ALA A 147 10.31 -19.41 -4.79
CA ALA A 147 10.54 -18.53 -5.93
C ALA A 147 10.98 -19.31 -7.17
N ALA A 148 11.89 -20.30 -7.00
CA ALA A 148 12.32 -21.18 -8.07
C ALA A 148 11.17 -22.04 -8.61
N ASP A 149 10.36 -22.64 -7.74
CA ASP A 149 9.22 -23.47 -8.15
C ASP A 149 8.18 -22.67 -8.94
N ILE A 150 7.86 -21.45 -8.47
CA ILE A 150 6.95 -20.54 -9.19
C ILE A 150 7.56 -20.18 -10.55
N GLY A 151 8.85 -19.85 -10.60
CA GLY A 151 9.56 -19.54 -11.85
C GLY A 151 9.50 -20.69 -12.87
N ASN A 152 9.78 -21.92 -12.42
CA ASN A 152 9.73 -23.13 -13.24
C ASN A 152 8.32 -23.35 -13.82
N ARG A 153 7.27 -23.19 -13.01
CA ARG A 153 5.87 -23.40 -13.43
C ARG A 153 5.37 -22.36 -14.42
N LEU A 154 5.92 -21.14 -14.35
CA LEU A 154 5.58 -20.05 -15.26
C LEU A 154 6.53 -19.96 -16.46
N GLY A 155 7.49 -20.88 -16.59
CA GLY A 155 8.40 -20.96 -17.73
C GLY A 155 9.46 -19.85 -17.79
N MET A 156 9.94 -19.40 -16.62
CA MET A 156 10.91 -18.29 -16.48
C MET A 156 12.37 -18.75 -16.35
N THR A 157 12.60 -20.06 -16.34
CA THR A 157 13.89 -20.75 -16.13
C THR A 157 14.23 -21.66 -17.29
#